data_AF-A0AAW1X4I3-F1
#
_entry.id   AF-A0AAW1X4I3-F1
#
_cell.length_a   1.000
_cell.length_b   1.000
_cell.length_c   1.000
_cell.angle_alpha   90.00
_cell.angle_beta   90.00
_cell.angle_gamma   90.00
#
_symmetry.space_group_name_H-M   'P 1'
#
loop_
_entity.id
_entity.type
_entity.pdbx_description
1 polymer ?
#
loop_
_entity_poly.entity_id
_entity_poly.type
_entity_poly.pdbx_seq_one_letter_code
_entity_poly.pdbx_strand_id
1 'polypeptide(L)'
;MEELREVALAYYDNCNPDLRDRAWEFFQSMDGDGDQRISQREFKEFLRQSGYDTIITDPDFFAKLDRNGDRGLDFQEVLTFYYIIKTGYFFCRGCRIYLSGFYFTCFECFQGADPMTFDLCHACHRSQKFPDHHHTLFLDNHILLYFKRGPDNNMAMGDLYEAAIAYYNNPATPEVRSCAVSFFQSLATNGACQISYVVFNEFLQQTGYNWIINDPKLFEKLDRNCDGSLDFWELLTFYYIINTRYFHCRQCRGYLSGLYFTCVDCFEEGAHHSHRYDPGTYNLCLACYRNRDFSHHHSNFLDNHILLRSKRGHPRAAPHLNKWYSYFYLLEVAINAAALAANCSIM
;
A
#
# COMPACT_ATOMS: atom_id res chain seq x y z
N MET A 1 -4.87 -10.83 7.63
CA MET A 1 -5.91 -11.66 6.97
C MET A 1 -7.23 -10.93 6.95
N GLU A 2 -7.76 -10.47 8.10
CA GLU A 2 -9.06 -9.79 8.14
C GLU A 2 -9.18 -8.60 7.17
N GLU A 3 -8.20 -7.70 7.15
CA GLU A 3 -8.20 -6.57 6.20
C GLU A 3 -8.24 -7.02 4.73
N LEU A 4 -7.60 -8.14 4.39
CA LEU A 4 -7.64 -8.69 3.03
C LEU A 4 -8.99 -9.27 2.67
N ARG A 5 -9.65 -9.92 3.64
CA ARG A 5 -11.01 -10.43 3.45
C ARG A 5 -11.94 -9.28 3.13
N GLU A 6 -11.87 -8.21 3.90
CA GLU A 6 -12.70 -7.02 3.69
C GLU A 6 -12.40 -6.33 2.36
N VAL A 7 -11.14 -6.25 1.91
CA VAL A 7 -10.81 -5.73 0.57
C VAL A 7 -11.32 -6.64 -0.54
N ALA A 8 -11.13 -7.96 -0.43
CA ALA A 8 -11.58 -8.92 -1.42
C ALA A 8 -13.11 -8.87 -1.58
N LEU A 9 -13.83 -8.80 -0.46
CA LEU A 9 -15.28 -8.61 -0.44
C LEU A 9 -15.67 -7.27 -1.04
N ALA A 10 -14.98 -6.18 -0.71
CA ALA A 10 -15.26 -4.87 -1.27
C ALA A 10 -15.04 -4.81 -2.80
N TYR A 11 -14.04 -5.52 -3.32
CA TYR A 11 -13.86 -5.71 -4.76
C TYR A 11 -15.00 -6.51 -5.38
N TYR A 12 -15.39 -7.63 -4.77
CA TYR A 12 -16.48 -8.47 -5.26
C TYR A 12 -17.85 -7.76 -5.25
N ASP A 13 -18.17 -7.06 -4.16
CA ASP A 13 -19.42 -6.33 -4.00
C ASP A 13 -19.54 -5.18 -5.03
N ASN A 14 -18.40 -4.58 -5.41
CA ASN A 14 -18.36 -3.44 -6.31
C ASN A 14 -18.00 -3.77 -7.77
N CYS A 15 -17.58 -5.00 -8.08
CA CYS A 15 -17.22 -5.36 -9.44
C CYS A 15 -18.44 -5.56 -10.35
N ASN A 16 -18.15 -5.59 -11.65
CA ASN A 16 -19.12 -5.92 -12.69
C ASN A 16 -19.50 -7.42 -12.66
N PRO A 17 -20.63 -7.80 -13.30
CA PRO A 17 -21.10 -9.18 -13.32
C PRO A 17 -20.06 -10.19 -13.83
N ASP A 18 -19.33 -9.88 -14.91
CA ASP A 18 -18.34 -10.80 -15.49
C ASP A 18 -17.26 -11.22 -14.48
N LEU A 19 -16.82 -10.30 -13.62
CA LEU A 19 -15.82 -10.63 -12.61
C LEU A 19 -16.41 -11.50 -11.49
N ARG A 20 -17.70 -11.33 -11.16
CA ARG A 20 -18.38 -12.19 -10.19
C ARG A 20 -18.48 -13.61 -10.71
N ASP A 21 -18.83 -13.75 -11.99
CA ASP A 21 -18.91 -15.05 -12.66
C ASP A 21 -17.54 -15.73 -12.67
N ARG A 22 -16.47 -15.02 -13.01
CA ARG A 22 -15.09 -15.54 -12.95
C ARG A 22 -14.64 -15.95 -11.54
N ALA A 23 -15.04 -15.19 -10.52
CA ALA A 23 -14.75 -15.56 -9.13
C ALA A 23 -15.50 -16.83 -8.72
N TRP A 24 -16.74 -17.00 -9.20
CA TRP A 24 -17.52 -18.21 -8.99
C TRP A 24 -16.94 -19.41 -9.75
N GLU A 25 -16.58 -19.25 -11.02
CA GLU A 25 -15.89 -20.27 -11.82
C GLU A 25 -14.57 -20.69 -11.17
N PHE A 26 -13.82 -19.74 -10.59
CA PHE A 26 -12.60 -20.04 -9.85
C PHE A 26 -12.89 -20.92 -8.63
N PHE A 27 -13.92 -20.58 -7.85
CA PHE A 27 -14.34 -21.40 -6.71
C PHE A 27 -14.74 -22.81 -7.15
N GLN A 28 -15.55 -22.93 -8.20
CA GLN A 28 -15.97 -24.22 -8.75
C GLN A 28 -14.81 -25.04 -9.30
N SER A 29 -13.74 -24.40 -9.80
CA SER A 29 -12.56 -25.15 -10.27
C SER A 29 -11.73 -25.74 -9.12
N MET A 30 -11.95 -25.29 -7.89
CA MET A 30 -11.34 -25.86 -6.70
C MET A 30 -12.23 -26.93 -6.03
N ASP A 31 -13.56 -26.80 -6.15
CA ASP A 31 -14.57 -27.69 -5.57
C ASP A 31 -14.70 -28.96 -6.42
N GLY A 32 -13.88 -29.97 -6.10
CA GLY A 32 -13.72 -31.16 -6.93
C GLY A 32 -14.83 -32.18 -6.73
N ASP A 33 -15.44 -32.23 -5.55
CA ASP A 33 -16.55 -33.14 -5.24
C ASP A 33 -17.93 -32.47 -5.26
N GLY A 34 -17.99 -31.14 -5.41
CA GLY A 34 -19.22 -30.38 -5.60
C GLY A 34 -20.01 -30.15 -4.31
N ASP A 35 -19.36 -30.27 -3.15
CA ASP A 35 -19.98 -30.08 -1.84
C ASP A 35 -20.13 -28.61 -1.43
N GLN A 36 -19.72 -27.68 -2.31
CA GLN A 36 -19.72 -26.24 -2.11
C GLN A 36 -18.77 -25.78 -1.00
N ARG A 37 -17.74 -26.56 -0.71
CA ARG A 37 -16.67 -26.25 0.25
C ARG A 37 -15.35 -26.73 -0.29
N ILE A 38 -14.28 -26.00 0.00
CA ILE A 38 -12.94 -26.44 -0.41
C ILE A 38 -12.25 -27.10 0.77
N SER A 39 -12.07 -28.41 0.70
CA SER A 39 -11.27 -29.15 1.66
C SER A 39 -9.78 -28.82 1.54
N GLN A 40 -9.00 -29.08 2.59
CA GLN A 40 -7.54 -28.92 2.55
C GLN A 40 -6.89 -29.77 1.44
N ARG A 41 -7.50 -30.92 1.10
CA ARG A 41 -7.02 -31.80 0.03
C ARG A 41 -7.19 -31.13 -1.33
N GLU A 42 -8.39 -30.64 -1.64
CA GLU A 42 -8.70 -29.95 -2.88
C GLU A 42 -7.87 -28.69 -3.04
N PHE A 43 -7.71 -27.92 -1.97
CA PHE A 43 -6.85 -26.74 -1.96
C PHE A 43 -5.39 -27.07 -2.35
N LYS A 44 -4.80 -28.11 -1.74
CA LYS A 44 -3.43 -28.55 -2.06
C LYS A 44 -3.31 -29.08 -3.48
N GLU A 45 -4.31 -29.83 -3.93
CA GLU A 45 -4.36 -30.35 -5.29
C GLU A 45 -4.41 -29.21 -6.30
N PHE A 46 -5.28 -28.23 -6.09
CA PHE A 46 -5.37 -27.03 -6.91
C PHE A 46 -4.04 -26.26 -6.96
N LEU A 47 -3.38 -26.04 -5.81
CA LEU A 47 -2.07 -25.36 -5.76
C LEU A 47 -1.02 -26.10 -6.59
N ARG A 48 -0.97 -27.43 -6.50
CA ARG A 48 -0.04 -28.28 -7.26
C ARG A 48 -0.33 -28.21 -8.76
N GLN A 49 -1.59 -28.34 -9.16
CA GLN A 49 -1.99 -28.34 -10.56
C GLN A 49 -1.78 -26.96 -11.21
N SER A 50 -1.95 -25.89 -10.45
CA SER A 50 -1.79 -24.50 -10.91
C SER A 50 -0.35 -23.98 -10.79
N GLY A 51 0.57 -24.74 -10.20
CA GLY A 51 1.96 -24.34 -9.95
C GLY A 51 2.14 -23.29 -8.84
N TYR A 52 1.10 -23.04 -8.05
CA TYR A 52 1.11 -22.09 -6.93
C TYR A 52 1.76 -22.65 -5.66
N ASP A 53 1.95 -23.97 -5.57
CA ASP A 53 2.64 -24.66 -4.47
C ASP A 53 4.10 -24.20 -4.29
N THR A 54 4.77 -23.79 -5.37
CA THR A 54 6.12 -23.21 -5.32
C THR A 54 6.17 -21.81 -4.72
N ILE A 55 5.04 -21.10 -4.72
CA ILE A 55 4.93 -19.70 -4.28
C ILE A 55 4.31 -19.62 -2.89
N ILE A 56 3.23 -20.35 -2.68
CA ILE A 56 2.48 -20.42 -1.43
C ILE A 56 3.04 -21.59 -0.62
N THR A 57 4.11 -21.28 0.10
CA THR A 57 4.90 -22.25 0.88
C THR A 57 4.55 -22.25 2.38
N ASP A 58 3.69 -21.34 2.82
CA ASP A 58 3.25 -21.23 4.20
C ASP A 58 2.32 -22.42 4.56
N PRO A 59 2.76 -23.35 5.43
CA PRO A 59 2.01 -24.56 5.74
C PRO A 59 0.67 -24.27 6.44
N ASP A 60 0.56 -23.10 7.11
CA ASP A 60 -0.62 -22.67 7.84
C ASP A 60 -1.55 -21.80 6.98
N PHE A 61 -1.25 -21.60 5.69
CA PHE A 61 -1.99 -20.67 4.84
C PHE A 61 -3.47 -21.04 4.69
N PHE A 62 -3.79 -22.34 4.58
CA PHE A 62 -5.17 -22.82 4.57
C PHE A 62 -5.91 -22.43 5.86
N ALA A 63 -5.31 -22.69 7.02
CA ALA A 63 -5.90 -22.34 8.31
C ALA A 63 -6.04 -20.82 8.50
N LYS A 64 -5.19 -20.02 7.86
CA LYS A 64 -5.31 -18.55 7.84
C LYS A 64 -6.47 -18.06 6.96
N LEU A 65 -6.83 -18.83 5.92
CA LEU A 65 -7.98 -18.58 5.04
C LEU A 65 -9.30 -19.10 5.62
N ASP A 66 -9.26 -20.17 6.39
CA ASP A 66 -10.39 -20.70 7.16
C ASP A 66 -10.67 -19.78 8.36
N ARG A 67 -11.57 -18.80 8.17
CA ARG A 67 -11.91 -17.77 9.17
C ARG A 67 -12.70 -18.37 10.32
N ASN A 68 -13.64 -19.24 9.99
CA ASN A 68 -14.61 -19.77 10.94
C ASN A 68 -14.11 -21.06 11.65
N GLY A 69 -13.00 -21.62 11.17
CA GLY A 69 -12.32 -22.78 11.76
C GLY A 69 -13.03 -24.10 11.50
N ASP A 70 -13.91 -24.16 10.50
CA ASP A 70 -14.74 -25.33 10.22
C ASP A 70 -14.06 -26.38 9.33
N ARG A 71 -12.80 -26.13 8.95
CA ARG A 71 -11.92 -27.01 8.16
C ARG A 71 -12.30 -27.14 6.68
N GLY A 72 -13.14 -26.27 6.15
CA GLY A 72 -13.37 -26.12 4.72
C GLY A 72 -13.46 -24.64 4.34
N LEU A 73 -12.96 -24.26 3.16
CA LEU A 73 -13.10 -22.88 2.71
C LEU A 73 -14.45 -22.68 2.00
N ASP A 74 -15.26 -21.76 2.51
CA ASP A 74 -16.45 -21.31 1.80
C ASP A 74 -16.10 -20.31 0.68
N PHE A 75 -17.11 -19.90 -0.10
CA PHE A 75 -16.91 -18.97 -1.20
C PHE A 75 -16.26 -17.64 -0.77
N GLN A 76 -16.64 -17.08 0.38
CA GLN A 76 -16.09 -15.80 0.86
C GLN A 76 -14.62 -15.95 1.29
N GLU A 77 -14.27 -17.09 1.86
CA GLU A 77 -12.89 -17.40 2.22
C GLU A 77 -12.02 -17.61 0.98
N VAL A 78 -12.56 -18.27 -0.05
CA VAL A 78 -11.91 -18.41 -1.35
C VAL A 78 -11.78 -17.07 -2.09
N LEU A 79 -12.71 -16.13 -1.94
CA LEU A 79 -12.55 -14.77 -2.51
C LEU A 79 -11.26 -14.09 -2.02
N THR A 80 -10.89 -14.31 -0.76
CA THR A 80 -9.65 -13.78 -0.19
C THR A 80 -8.42 -14.40 -0.86
N PHE A 81 -8.47 -15.71 -1.08
CA PHE A 81 -7.42 -16.44 -1.80
C PHE A 81 -7.32 -15.99 -3.27
N TYR A 82 -8.46 -15.88 -3.95
CA TYR A 82 -8.57 -15.38 -5.31
C TYR A 82 -7.95 -13.99 -5.43
N TYR A 83 -8.31 -13.06 -4.52
CA TYR A 83 -7.71 -11.74 -4.45
C TYR A 83 -6.18 -11.82 -4.31
N ILE A 84 -5.67 -12.59 -3.34
CA ILE A 84 -4.21 -12.74 -3.10
C ILE A 84 -3.46 -13.19 -4.36
N ILE A 85 -3.99 -14.18 -5.08
CA ILE A 85 -3.36 -14.68 -6.31
C ILE A 85 -3.42 -13.60 -7.41
N LYS A 86 -4.56 -12.94 -7.58
CA LYS A 86 -4.80 -12.03 -8.70
C LYS A 86 -4.09 -10.68 -8.55
N THR A 87 -3.88 -10.19 -7.33
CA THR A 87 -3.21 -8.90 -7.08
C THR A 87 -1.69 -8.99 -7.03
N GLY A 88 -1.15 -10.21 -7.12
CA GLY A 88 0.27 -10.47 -6.94
C GLY A 88 0.66 -10.63 -5.48
N TYR A 89 1.71 -11.42 -5.29
CA TYR A 89 2.17 -11.90 -4.00
C TYR A 89 2.92 -10.82 -3.22
N PHE A 90 2.27 -10.18 -2.25
CA PHE A 90 2.92 -9.26 -1.32
C PHE A 90 3.46 -10.04 -0.13
N PHE A 91 4.53 -10.81 -0.30
CA PHE A 91 5.17 -11.51 0.83
C PHE A 91 6.45 -10.82 1.27
N CYS A 92 6.66 -10.79 2.58
CA CYS A 92 7.92 -10.38 3.18
C CYS A 92 9.06 -11.28 2.66
N ARG A 93 10.12 -10.71 2.12
CA ARG A 93 11.29 -11.50 1.67
C ARG A 93 12.04 -12.20 2.80
N GLY A 94 12.01 -11.60 4.00
CA GLY A 94 12.67 -12.18 5.18
C GLY A 94 11.92 -13.37 5.78
N CYS A 95 10.64 -13.18 6.12
CA CYS A 95 9.86 -14.17 6.87
C CYS A 95 8.66 -14.76 6.12
N ARG A 96 8.47 -14.41 4.85
CA ARG A 96 7.42 -14.94 3.95
C ARG A 96 5.97 -14.69 4.40
N ILE A 97 5.74 -13.89 5.44
CA ILE A 97 4.39 -13.46 5.82
C ILE A 97 3.78 -12.53 4.76
N TYR A 98 2.47 -12.61 4.57
CA TYR A 98 1.75 -11.70 3.69
C TYR A 98 1.71 -10.27 4.26
N LEU A 99 1.98 -9.29 3.41
CA LEU A 99 2.05 -7.86 3.71
C LEU A 99 0.69 -7.21 3.40
N SER A 100 -0.18 -7.17 4.41
CA SER A 100 -1.57 -6.70 4.29
C SER A 100 -1.82 -5.26 4.74
N GLY A 101 -0.81 -4.59 5.31
CA GLY A 101 -0.91 -3.21 5.78
C GLY A 101 0.40 -2.48 5.55
N PHE A 102 0.94 -1.81 6.58
CA PHE A 102 2.23 -1.13 6.49
C PHE A 102 3.41 -2.09 6.20
N TYR A 103 4.16 -1.85 5.13
CA TYR A 103 5.38 -2.59 4.77
C TYR A 103 6.43 -1.68 4.10
N PHE A 104 7.67 -2.15 4.08
CA PHE A 104 8.79 -1.47 3.46
C PHE A 104 9.14 -2.11 2.12
N THR A 105 9.48 -1.29 1.13
CA THR A 105 9.89 -1.72 -0.22
C THR A 105 11.25 -1.12 -0.55
N CYS A 106 12.17 -1.94 -1.03
CA CYS A 106 13.44 -1.46 -1.60
C CYS A 106 13.15 -0.56 -2.80
N PHE A 107 13.63 0.67 -2.74
CA PHE A 107 13.40 1.68 -3.76
C PHE A 107 14.00 1.30 -5.11
N GLU A 108 15.24 0.81 -5.10
CA GLU A 108 15.99 0.45 -6.29
C GLU A 108 15.35 -0.75 -7.01
N CYS A 109 14.96 -1.80 -6.28
CA CYS A 109 14.20 -2.92 -6.84
C CYS A 109 12.85 -2.48 -7.41
N PHE A 110 12.19 -1.51 -6.76
CA PHE A 110 10.95 -0.94 -7.27
C PHE A 110 11.14 -0.13 -8.56
N GLN A 111 12.26 0.59 -8.68
CA GLN A 111 12.58 1.38 -9.87
C GLN A 111 13.10 0.55 -11.04
N GLY A 112 13.89 -0.48 -10.77
CA GLY A 112 14.64 -1.26 -11.77
C GLY A 112 13.79 -2.10 -12.72
N ALA A 113 12.46 -2.02 -12.64
CA ALA A 113 11.52 -2.86 -13.40
C ALA A 113 11.79 -4.37 -13.25
N ASP A 114 12.47 -4.76 -12.17
CA ASP A 114 12.61 -6.16 -11.79
C ASP A 114 11.20 -6.74 -11.58
N PRO A 115 10.91 -7.95 -12.12
CA PRO A 115 9.60 -8.58 -11.95
C PRO A 115 9.18 -8.72 -10.48
N MET A 116 10.13 -8.66 -9.55
CA MET A 116 9.93 -8.91 -8.15
C MET A 116 10.58 -7.86 -7.25
N THR A 117 9.76 -7.01 -6.64
CA THR A 117 10.19 -6.08 -5.60
C THR A 117 10.74 -6.83 -4.37
N PHE A 118 11.64 -6.17 -3.66
CA PHE A 118 12.13 -6.63 -2.36
C PHE A 118 11.35 -5.92 -1.26
N ASP A 119 10.27 -6.56 -0.81
CA ASP A 119 9.37 -6.02 0.21
C ASP A 119 9.53 -6.73 1.56
N LEU A 120 9.38 -5.99 2.65
CA LEU A 120 9.69 -6.42 4.01
C LEU A 120 8.60 -5.96 4.98
N CYS A 121 8.26 -6.83 5.93
CA CYS A 121 7.48 -6.40 7.08
C CYS A 121 8.34 -5.55 8.03
N HIS A 122 7.69 -4.77 8.90
CA HIS A 122 8.37 -3.88 9.85
C HIS A 122 9.39 -4.63 10.74
N ALA A 123 9.08 -5.84 11.20
CA ALA A 123 9.94 -6.64 12.06
C ALA A 123 11.22 -7.08 11.33
N CYS A 124 11.07 -7.58 10.11
CA CYS A 124 12.20 -7.95 9.28
C CYS A 124 13.05 -6.72 8.95
N HIS A 125 12.44 -5.63 8.47
CA HIS A 125 13.15 -4.39 8.13
C HIS A 125 13.98 -3.88 9.32
N ARG A 126 13.39 -3.78 10.52
CA ARG A 126 14.08 -3.39 11.76
C ARG A 126 15.26 -4.29 12.11
N SER A 127 15.14 -5.58 11.85
CA SER A 127 16.19 -6.56 12.18
C SER A 127 17.38 -6.54 11.21
N GLN A 128 17.26 -5.88 10.05
CA GLN A 128 18.26 -5.85 8.97
C GLN A 128 18.77 -7.23 8.52
N LYS A 129 17.97 -8.29 8.72
CA LYS A 129 18.37 -9.68 8.43
C LYS A 129 18.17 -10.07 6.95
N PHE A 130 18.91 -9.43 6.04
CA PHE A 130 18.88 -9.74 4.60
C PHE A 130 20.29 -9.71 3.98
N PRO A 131 21.16 -10.68 4.32
CA PRO A 131 22.57 -10.63 3.94
C PRO A 131 22.79 -10.62 2.42
N ASP A 132 21.86 -11.23 1.67
CA ASP A 132 21.94 -11.36 0.21
C ASP A 132 21.31 -10.18 -0.55
N HIS A 133 20.85 -9.14 0.16
CA HIS A 133 20.26 -7.95 -0.45
C HIS A 133 21.09 -6.70 -0.13
N HIS A 134 21.58 -6.03 -1.18
CA HIS A 134 22.60 -4.98 -1.05
C HIS A 134 22.07 -3.54 -1.13
N HIS A 135 20.80 -3.33 -1.48
CA HIS A 135 20.22 -1.99 -1.46
C HIS A 135 19.85 -1.61 -0.03
N THR A 136 20.09 -0.34 0.30
CA THR A 136 19.91 0.18 1.66
C THR A 136 18.69 1.08 1.78
N LEU A 137 18.16 1.57 0.66
CA LEU A 137 17.04 2.49 0.65
C LEU A 137 15.70 1.74 0.64
N PHE A 138 15.04 1.72 1.78
CA PHE A 138 13.70 1.15 1.96
C PHE A 138 12.71 2.24 2.32
N LEU A 139 11.63 2.31 1.54
CA LEU A 139 10.55 3.27 1.76
C LEU A 139 9.31 2.50 2.19
N ASP A 140 8.51 3.05 3.09
CA ASP A 140 7.21 2.43 3.32
C ASP A 140 6.30 2.59 2.08
N ASN A 141 5.36 1.66 1.96
CA ASN A 141 4.46 1.54 0.82
C ASN A 141 3.59 2.79 0.60
N HIS A 142 3.27 3.53 1.66
CA HIS A 142 2.42 4.70 1.57
C HIS A 142 3.18 5.90 1.02
N ILE A 143 4.37 6.17 1.57
CA ILE A 143 5.19 7.28 1.08
C ILE A 143 5.70 6.99 -0.33
N LEU A 144 6.03 5.73 -0.66
CA LEU A 144 6.42 5.36 -2.02
C LEU A 144 5.28 5.60 -3.03
N LEU A 145 4.03 5.32 -2.65
CA LEU A 145 2.87 5.58 -3.50
C LEU A 145 2.72 7.08 -3.76
N TYR A 146 2.84 7.91 -2.72
CA TYR A 146 2.81 9.36 -2.89
C TYR A 146 3.97 9.90 -3.70
N PHE A 147 5.19 9.38 -3.51
CA PHE A 147 6.34 9.73 -4.33
C PHE A 147 6.07 9.49 -5.82
N LYS A 148 5.36 8.40 -6.15
CA LYS A 148 4.97 8.07 -7.54
C LYS A 148 3.87 8.94 -8.12
N ARG A 149 3.15 9.70 -7.30
CA ARG A 149 2.17 10.67 -7.76
C ARG A 149 2.81 11.86 -8.49
N GLY A 150 4.07 12.17 -8.19
CA GLY A 150 4.77 13.36 -8.72
C GLY A 150 4.59 14.61 -7.82
N PRO A 151 5.29 15.72 -8.12
CA PRO A 151 5.26 16.92 -7.28
C PRO A 151 3.88 17.61 -7.30
N ASP A 152 3.16 17.54 -6.19
CA ASP A 152 1.99 18.39 -5.91
C ASP A 152 2.47 19.84 -5.68
N ASN A 153 2.27 20.73 -6.66
CA ASN A 153 2.73 22.12 -6.58
C ASN A 153 1.90 23.06 -5.66
N ASN A 154 0.82 22.59 -5.02
CA ASN A 154 -0.21 23.51 -4.48
C ASN A 154 -0.58 23.42 -2.98
N MET A 155 0.06 22.59 -2.14
CA MET A 155 -0.11 22.77 -0.69
C MET A 155 0.95 23.73 -0.17
N ALA A 156 0.56 24.99 0.03
CA ALA A 156 1.43 26.01 0.60
C ALA A 156 1.87 25.57 2.00
N MET A 157 3.15 25.79 2.34
CA MET A 157 3.71 25.43 3.65
C MET A 157 2.89 25.94 4.83
N GLY A 158 2.27 27.11 4.69
CA GLY A 158 1.34 27.69 5.67
C GLY A 158 0.30 26.70 6.22
N ASP A 159 -0.34 25.94 5.33
CA ASP A 159 -1.46 25.06 5.70
C ASP A 159 -0.98 23.79 6.41
N LEU A 160 0.26 23.40 6.15
CA LEU A 160 0.92 22.28 6.81
C LEU A 160 1.26 22.59 8.25
N TYR A 161 1.67 23.82 8.55
CA TYR A 161 1.87 24.26 9.93
C TYR A 161 0.58 24.16 10.74
N GLU A 162 -0.53 24.71 10.21
CA GLU A 162 -1.80 24.73 10.92
C GLU A 162 -2.32 23.30 11.16
N ALA A 163 -2.15 22.41 10.18
CA ALA A 163 -2.56 21.02 10.33
C ALA A 163 -1.65 20.22 11.29
N ALA A 164 -0.35 20.50 11.31
CA ALA A 164 0.59 19.92 12.27
C ALA A 164 0.27 20.35 13.72
N ILE A 165 -0.08 21.61 13.92
CA ILE A 165 -0.52 22.15 15.21
C ILE A 165 -1.82 21.48 15.66
N ALA A 166 -2.81 21.33 14.77
CA ALA A 166 -4.06 20.65 15.09
C ALA A 166 -3.84 19.17 15.45
N TYR A 167 -2.96 18.47 14.72
CA TYR A 167 -2.60 17.07 15.00
C TYR A 167 -1.94 16.91 16.37
N TYR A 168 -0.98 17.77 16.70
CA TYR A 168 -0.31 17.79 18.01
C TYR A 168 -1.27 18.12 19.17
N ASN A 169 -2.20 19.04 18.94
CA ASN A 169 -3.13 19.48 19.97
C ASN A 169 -4.33 18.54 20.16
N ASN A 170 -4.49 17.49 19.35
CA ASN A 170 -5.62 16.57 19.44
C ASN A 170 -5.70 15.87 20.83
N PRO A 171 -6.77 16.08 21.61
CA PRO A 171 -6.92 15.49 22.94
C PRO A 171 -7.16 13.97 22.93
N ALA A 172 -7.53 13.39 21.78
CA ALA A 172 -7.75 11.95 21.64
C ALA A 172 -6.45 11.14 21.50
N THR A 173 -5.30 11.80 21.31
CA THR A 173 -4.00 11.14 21.06
C THR A 173 -2.89 11.78 21.89
N PRO A 174 -2.93 11.68 23.23
CA PRO A 174 -1.96 12.34 24.10
C PRO A 174 -0.52 11.84 23.91
N GLU A 175 -0.33 10.61 23.43
CA GLU A 175 0.97 10.00 23.16
C GLU A 175 1.72 10.72 22.04
N VAL A 176 1.00 11.27 21.05
CA VAL A 176 1.58 12.03 19.92
C VAL A 176 2.39 13.21 20.42
N ARG A 177 1.94 13.88 21.49
CA ARG A 177 2.68 15.01 22.07
C ARG A 177 4.01 14.57 22.64
N SER A 178 4.02 13.47 23.41
CA SER A 178 5.23 12.92 23.99
C SER A 178 6.21 12.47 22.91
N CYS A 179 5.71 11.84 21.84
CA CYS A 179 6.53 11.40 20.71
C CYS A 179 7.11 12.58 19.92
N ALA A 180 6.32 13.62 19.63
CA ALA A 180 6.79 14.81 18.93
C ALA A 180 7.86 15.58 19.75
N VAL A 181 7.67 15.69 21.06
CA VAL A 181 8.66 16.30 21.97
C VAL A 181 9.95 15.47 22.03
N SER A 182 9.83 14.15 22.18
CA SER A 182 10.99 13.25 22.20
C SER A 182 11.74 13.28 20.87
N PHE A 183 11.01 13.36 19.76
CA PHE A 183 11.57 13.51 18.42
C PHE A 183 12.38 14.81 18.32
N PHE A 184 11.78 15.95 18.69
CA PHE A 184 12.48 17.24 18.68
C PHE A 184 13.75 17.20 19.55
N GLN A 185 13.64 16.67 20.77
CA GLN A 185 14.78 16.54 21.69
C GLN A 185 15.89 15.64 21.16
N SER A 186 15.57 14.64 20.34
CA SER A 186 16.58 13.75 19.74
C SER A 186 17.44 14.45 18.69
N LEU A 187 16.91 15.51 18.06
CA LEU A 187 17.62 16.34 17.08
C LEU A 187 18.30 17.54 17.74
N ALA A 188 17.66 18.13 18.75
CA ALA A 188 18.18 19.26 19.49
C ALA A 188 19.37 18.84 20.38
N THR A 189 20.60 19.02 19.88
CA THR A 189 21.81 18.73 20.66
C THR A 189 22.09 19.84 21.69
N ASN A 190 22.56 19.47 22.88
CA ASN A 190 23.11 20.39 23.91
C ASN A 190 22.17 21.50 24.42
N GLY A 191 20.89 21.19 24.64
CA GLY A 191 19.95 22.16 25.22
C GLY A 191 19.60 23.32 24.28
N ALA A 192 19.92 23.19 22.99
CA ALA A 192 19.47 24.12 21.97
C ALA A 192 17.93 24.04 21.83
N CYS A 193 17.28 25.19 21.77
CA CYS A 193 15.84 25.28 21.50
C CYS A 193 15.51 25.29 20.00
N GLN A 194 16.51 25.07 19.15
CA GLN A 194 16.46 25.27 17.70
C GLN A 194 17.36 24.25 17.00
N ILE A 195 16.99 23.87 15.78
CA ILE A 195 17.69 22.86 14.97
C ILE A 195 18.29 23.54 13.74
N SER A 196 19.60 23.40 13.54
CA SER A 196 20.27 24.00 12.40
C SER A 196 20.09 23.18 11.11
N TYR A 197 20.31 23.82 9.96
CA TYR A 197 20.32 23.15 8.65
C TYR A 197 21.25 21.94 8.62
N VAL A 198 22.44 22.07 9.22
CA VAL A 198 23.45 21.00 9.24
C VAL A 198 22.93 19.78 9.98
N VAL A 199 22.40 19.97 11.20
CA VAL A 199 21.85 18.88 12.02
C VAL A 199 20.64 18.24 11.34
N PHE A 200 19.75 19.05 10.77
CA PHE A 200 18.60 18.56 10.02
C PHE A 200 19.03 17.71 8.81
N ASN A 201 20.00 18.18 8.02
CA ASN A 201 20.47 17.47 6.84
C ASN A 201 21.27 16.21 7.20
N GLU A 202 22.09 16.25 8.25
CA GLU A 202 22.77 15.08 8.80
C GLU A 202 21.75 14.03 9.25
N PHE A 203 20.69 14.43 9.94
CA PHE A 203 19.60 13.52 10.30
C PHE A 203 18.97 12.89 9.05
N LEU A 204 18.59 13.69 8.04
CA LEU A 204 17.99 13.16 6.80
C LEU A 204 18.93 12.16 6.10
N GLN A 205 20.24 12.41 6.14
CA GLN A 205 21.26 11.53 5.59
C GLN A 205 21.41 10.24 6.40
N GLN A 206 21.38 10.32 7.73
CA GLN A 206 21.57 9.18 8.62
C GLN A 206 20.32 8.28 8.72
N THR A 207 19.12 8.85 8.67
CA THR A 207 17.86 8.09 8.72
C THR A 207 17.36 7.66 7.35
N GLY A 208 18.04 8.10 6.29
CA GLY A 208 17.68 7.78 4.91
C GLY A 208 16.39 8.45 4.45
N TYR A 209 16.04 9.64 4.96
CA TYR A 209 14.88 10.43 4.52
C TYR A 209 15.18 11.42 3.39
N ASN A 210 16.41 11.43 2.87
CA ASN A 210 16.84 12.31 1.76
C ASN A 210 15.91 12.27 0.52
N TRP A 211 15.23 11.15 0.27
CA TRP A 211 14.31 10.95 -0.86
C TRP A 211 12.90 11.50 -0.62
N ILE A 212 12.48 11.69 0.64
CA ILE A 212 11.19 12.34 0.98
C ILE A 212 11.24 13.80 0.50
N ILE A 213 12.44 14.34 0.29
CA ILE A 213 12.68 15.76 0.11
C ILE A 213 13.75 15.97 -0.97
N ASN A 214 13.36 15.77 -2.22
CA ASN A 214 14.12 16.27 -3.37
C ASN A 214 14.00 17.81 -3.54
N ASP A 215 13.45 18.50 -2.53
CA ASP A 215 13.34 19.94 -2.50
C ASP A 215 14.51 20.53 -1.70
N PRO A 216 15.55 21.06 -2.36
CA PRO A 216 16.70 21.66 -1.68
C PRO A 216 16.31 22.87 -0.82
N LYS A 217 15.09 23.40 -0.96
CA LYS A 217 14.56 24.52 -0.19
C LYS A 217 13.63 24.10 0.93
N LEU A 218 13.49 22.81 1.26
CA LEU A 218 12.55 22.41 2.31
C LEU A 218 12.90 23.06 3.65
N PHE A 219 14.18 23.14 3.99
CA PHE A 219 14.58 23.79 5.24
C PHE A 219 14.10 25.25 5.28
N GLU A 220 14.34 26.01 4.20
CA GLU A 220 13.84 27.39 4.04
C GLU A 220 12.30 27.49 4.07
N LYS A 221 11.63 26.41 3.68
CA LYS A 221 10.17 26.29 3.66
C LYS A 221 9.60 25.95 5.04
N LEU A 222 10.35 25.20 5.85
CA LEU A 222 10.07 24.83 7.23
C LEU A 222 10.45 25.94 8.22
N ASP A 223 11.43 26.76 7.87
CA ASP A 223 11.86 27.95 8.61
C ASP A 223 10.88 29.10 8.30
N ARG A 224 9.76 29.13 9.02
CA ARG A 224 8.67 30.07 8.79
C ARG A 224 9.06 31.49 9.21
N ASN A 225 9.82 31.59 10.29
CA ASN A 225 10.22 32.87 10.85
C ASN A 225 11.49 33.45 10.17
N CYS A 226 12.13 32.65 9.29
CA CYS A 226 13.35 32.96 8.55
C CYS A 226 14.55 33.28 9.46
N ASP A 227 14.64 32.63 10.62
CA ASP A 227 15.72 32.83 11.60
C ASP A 227 16.97 31.95 11.32
N GLY A 228 16.91 31.10 10.30
CA GLY A 228 18.00 30.21 9.90
C GLY A 228 18.07 28.92 10.71
N SER A 229 17.04 28.63 11.52
CA SER A 229 16.91 27.43 12.33
C SER A 229 15.46 26.93 12.33
N LEU A 230 15.23 25.70 12.80
CA LEU A 230 13.88 25.16 13.00
C LEU A 230 13.60 25.08 14.49
N ASP A 231 12.61 25.84 14.93
CA ASP A 231 12.04 25.71 16.27
C ASP A 231 11.15 24.45 16.39
N PHE A 232 10.57 24.25 17.57
CA PHE A 232 9.68 23.11 17.81
C PHE A 232 8.49 23.06 16.86
N TRP A 233 7.84 24.19 16.58
CA TRP A 233 6.65 24.28 15.74
C TRP A 233 6.98 24.09 14.26
N GLU A 234 8.15 24.54 13.86
CA GLU A 234 8.69 24.38 12.52
C GLU A 234 9.07 22.92 12.25
N LEU A 235 9.79 22.29 13.18
CA LEU A 235 10.08 20.86 13.10
C LEU A 235 8.83 19.99 13.30
N LEU A 236 7.84 20.45 14.09
CA LEU A 236 6.58 19.72 14.24
C LEU A 236 5.89 19.51 12.90
N THR A 237 6.04 20.46 11.97
CA THR A 237 5.52 20.33 10.61
C THR A 237 6.24 19.23 9.84
N PHE A 238 7.56 19.11 9.99
CA PHE A 238 8.32 17.99 9.46
C PHE A 238 7.93 16.65 10.12
N TYR A 239 7.80 16.62 11.45
CA TYR A 239 7.32 15.47 12.20
C TYR A 239 5.94 15.02 11.74
N TYR A 240 5.02 15.97 11.55
CA TYR A 240 3.70 15.73 10.98
C TYR A 240 3.85 15.19 9.55
N ILE A 241 4.68 15.77 8.69
CA ILE A 241 4.87 15.28 7.32
C ILE A 241 5.29 13.80 7.30
N ILE A 242 6.25 13.41 8.14
CA ILE A 242 6.76 12.04 8.20
C ILE A 242 5.85 11.07 9.00
N ASN A 243 4.97 11.57 9.87
CA ASN A 243 4.08 10.73 10.69
C ASN A 243 2.62 10.71 10.21
N THR A 244 2.18 11.68 9.40
CA THR A 244 0.74 11.88 9.13
C THR A 244 0.33 12.02 7.68
N ARG A 245 1.16 12.44 6.72
CA ARG A 245 0.68 12.71 5.34
C ARG A 245 0.06 11.46 4.67
N TYR A 246 -1.23 11.34 4.33
CA TYR A 246 -2.53 11.89 4.84
C TYR A 246 -3.66 11.05 4.19
N PHE A 247 -4.00 9.91 4.78
CA PHE A 247 -5.08 9.07 4.24
C PHE A 247 -6.30 9.17 5.15
N HIS A 248 -7.22 10.07 4.86
CA HIS A 248 -8.55 10.04 5.45
C HIS A 248 -9.56 9.60 4.40
N CYS A 249 -10.55 8.83 4.83
CA CYS A 249 -11.72 8.56 4.00
C CYS A 249 -12.39 9.90 3.67
N ARG A 250 -12.62 10.18 2.38
CA ARG A 250 -13.29 11.41 1.93
C ARG A 250 -14.73 11.48 2.42
N GLN A 251 -15.37 10.34 2.58
CA GLN A 251 -16.72 10.25 3.12
C GLN A 251 -16.74 10.44 4.65
N CYS A 252 -16.23 9.47 5.40
CA CYS A 252 -16.42 9.43 6.85
C CYS A 252 -15.35 10.19 7.65
N ARG A 253 -14.32 10.74 6.97
CA ARG A 253 -13.15 11.40 7.57
C ARG A 253 -12.31 10.52 8.51
N GLY A 254 -12.64 9.23 8.62
CA GLY A 254 -11.86 8.25 9.37
C GLY A 254 -10.43 8.12 8.82
N TYR A 255 -9.47 7.94 9.73
CA TYR A 255 -8.07 7.71 9.40
C TYR A 255 -7.89 6.35 8.72
N LEU A 256 -7.06 6.29 7.68
CA LEU A 256 -6.78 5.09 6.89
C LEU A 256 -5.34 4.63 7.18
N SER A 257 -5.20 3.68 8.10
CA SER A 257 -3.92 3.14 8.56
C SER A 257 -3.48 1.84 7.89
N GLY A 258 -4.30 1.30 6.98
CA GLY A 258 -4.11 0.00 6.34
C GLY A 258 -4.47 0.05 4.86
N LEU A 259 -5.18 -0.98 4.37
CA LEU A 259 -5.73 -0.94 3.02
C LEU A 259 -6.78 0.17 2.90
N TYR A 260 -6.86 0.80 1.74
CA TYR A 260 -7.92 1.75 1.38
C TYR A 260 -7.99 1.89 -0.14
N PHE A 261 -9.11 2.40 -0.63
CA PHE A 261 -9.34 2.60 -2.06
C PHE A 261 -9.06 4.03 -2.47
N THR A 262 -8.37 4.21 -3.58
CA THR A 262 -8.05 5.51 -4.18
C THR A 262 -8.64 5.54 -5.58
N CYS A 263 -9.35 6.63 -5.90
CA CYS A 263 -9.72 6.91 -7.28
C CYS A 263 -8.46 7.11 -8.12
N VAL A 264 -8.30 6.31 -9.18
CA VAL A 264 -7.14 6.34 -10.07
C VAL A 264 -7.09 7.66 -10.83
N ASP A 265 -8.22 8.11 -11.37
CA ASP A 265 -8.31 9.33 -12.16
C ASP A 265 -7.92 10.55 -11.30
N CYS A 266 -8.45 10.69 -10.08
CA CYS A 266 -8.04 11.75 -9.16
C CYS A 266 -6.57 11.63 -8.75
N PHE A 267 -6.06 10.41 -8.54
CA PHE A 267 -4.66 10.21 -8.21
C PHE A 267 -3.72 10.74 -9.31
N GLU A 268 -4.09 10.52 -10.57
CA GLU A 268 -3.32 10.93 -11.75
C GLU A 268 -3.52 12.42 -12.11
N GLU A 269 -4.75 12.90 -12.14
CA GLU A 269 -5.09 14.28 -12.54
C GLU A 269 -4.90 15.31 -11.40
N GLY A 270 -5.08 14.87 -10.15
CA GLY A 270 -5.04 15.74 -8.98
C GLY A 270 -3.67 16.38 -8.71
N ALA A 271 -2.60 15.89 -9.36
CA ALA A 271 -1.28 16.54 -9.35
C ALA A 271 -1.32 17.95 -9.98
N HIS A 272 -2.30 18.24 -10.85
CA HIS A 272 -2.44 19.52 -11.55
C HIS A 272 -3.48 20.48 -10.91
N HIS A 273 -4.41 19.96 -10.11
CA HIS A 273 -5.53 20.72 -9.53
C HIS A 273 -5.58 20.69 -7.99
N SER A 274 -4.53 20.17 -7.35
CA SER A 274 -4.31 20.25 -5.90
C SER A 274 -4.61 21.68 -5.42
N HIS A 275 -5.42 21.83 -4.38
CA HIS A 275 -5.63 23.10 -3.69
C HIS A 275 -5.37 22.85 -2.22
N ARG A 276 -5.06 23.93 -1.51
CA ARG A 276 -4.66 23.96 -0.09
C ARG A 276 -5.48 23.09 0.89
N TYR A 277 -6.75 22.78 0.59
CA TYR A 277 -7.64 21.91 1.38
C TYR A 277 -8.11 20.63 0.68
N ASP A 278 -7.68 20.42 -0.57
CA ASP A 278 -8.02 19.24 -1.35
C ASP A 278 -6.73 18.59 -1.86
N PRO A 279 -6.31 17.44 -1.27
CA PRO A 279 -5.10 16.76 -1.70
C PRO A 279 -5.20 16.30 -3.16
N GLY A 280 -6.34 16.45 -3.84
CA GLY A 280 -6.53 16.05 -5.22
C GLY A 280 -6.68 14.54 -5.38
N THR A 281 -6.65 13.77 -4.29
CA THR A 281 -6.94 12.33 -4.27
C THR A 281 -8.31 12.10 -3.64
N TYR A 282 -9.02 11.09 -4.15
CA TYR A 282 -10.29 10.64 -3.57
C TYR A 282 -10.09 9.27 -2.93
N ASN A 283 -9.76 9.26 -1.64
CA ASN A 283 -9.50 8.05 -0.86
C ASN A 283 -10.73 7.64 -0.05
N LEU A 284 -11.00 6.35 0.06
CA LEU A 284 -12.13 5.77 0.78
C LEU A 284 -11.66 4.63 1.67
N CYS A 285 -12.19 4.55 2.90
CA CYS A 285 -12.02 3.35 3.72
C CYS A 285 -12.78 2.17 3.09
N LEU A 286 -12.43 0.95 3.52
CA LEU A 286 -13.07 -0.27 3.05
C LEU A 286 -14.59 -0.21 3.22
N ALA A 287 -15.07 0.23 4.39
CA ALA A 287 -16.50 0.29 4.68
C ALA A 287 -17.25 1.25 3.74
N CYS A 288 -16.77 2.47 3.57
CA CYS A 288 -17.42 3.44 2.67
C CYS A 288 -17.37 2.98 1.22
N TYR A 289 -16.25 2.41 0.77
CA TYR A 289 -16.15 1.87 -0.59
C TYR A 289 -17.10 0.69 -0.78
N ARG A 290 -17.02 -0.35 0.06
CA ARG A 290 -17.83 -1.57 0.00
C ARG A 290 -19.33 -1.26 0.01
N ASN A 291 -19.77 -0.37 0.89
CA ASN A 291 -21.18 -0.01 1.01
C ASN A 291 -21.66 0.98 -0.06
N ARG A 292 -20.76 1.46 -0.93
CA ARG A 292 -21.01 2.56 -1.88
C ARG A 292 -21.57 3.82 -1.20
N ASP A 293 -21.17 4.03 0.04
CA ASP A 293 -21.53 5.20 0.81
C ASP A 293 -20.53 6.32 0.52
N PHE A 294 -20.62 6.86 -0.70
CA PHE A 294 -19.87 8.03 -1.16
C PHE A 294 -20.48 8.57 -2.45
N SER A 295 -20.31 9.87 -2.69
CA SER A 295 -20.66 10.49 -3.97
C SER A 295 -19.39 10.94 -4.68
N HIS A 296 -19.07 10.27 -5.79
CA HIS A 296 -17.93 10.59 -6.62
C HIS A 296 -18.22 10.25 -8.10
N HIS A 297 -17.68 11.05 -9.02
CA HIS A 297 -17.99 10.96 -10.44
C HIS A 297 -17.15 9.89 -11.18
N HIS A 298 -15.94 9.62 -10.70
CA HIS A 298 -15.12 8.53 -11.24
C HIS A 298 -15.52 7.20 -10.64
N SER A 299 -15.38 6.14 -11.44
CA SER A 299 -15.71 4.76 -11.05
C SER A 299 -14.47 3.87 -10.91
N ASN A 300 -13.31 4.32 -11.36
CA ASN A 300 -12.08 3.54 -11.32
C ASN A 300 -11.35 3.73 -9.98
N PHE A 301 -11.51 2.75 -9.09
CA PHE A 301 -10.86 2.71 -7.80
C PHE A 301 -9.94 1.50 -7.70
N LEU A 302 -8.74 1.74 -7.18
CA LEU A 302 -7.79 0.68 -6.81
C LEU A 302 -7.46 0.80 -5.34
N ASP A 303 -7.25 -0.33 -4.66
CA ASP A 303 -6.61 -0.26 -3.36
C ASP A 303 -5.19 0.28 -3.50
N ASN A 304 -4.68 0.84 -2.41
CA ASN A 304 -3.39 1.49 -2.36
C ASN A 304 -2.20 0.56 -2.67
N HIS A 305 -2.31 -0.75 -2.45
CA HIS A 305 -1.24 -1.70 -2.77
C HIS A 305 -1.20 -1.98 -4.27
N ILE A 306 -2.36 -2.27 -4.89
CA ILE A 306 -2.45 -2.47 -6.34
C ILE A 306 -2.07 -1.18 -7.07
N LEU A 307 -2.57 -0.03 -6.62
CA LEU A 307 -2.24 1.26 -7.22
C LEU A 307 -0.74 1.54 -7.13
N LEU A 308 -0.08 1.22 -6.01
CA LEU A 308 1.37 1.35 -5.91
C LEU A 308 2.07 0.46 -6.94
N ARG A 309 1.66 -0.80 -7.06
CA ARG A 309 2.30 -1.74 -7.99
C ARG A 309 2.13 -1.36 -9.45
N SER A 310 1.02 -0.72 -9.80
CA SER A 310 0.80 -0.22 -11.17
C SER A 310 1.78 0.90 -11.57
N LYS A 311 2.50 1.50 -10.61
CA LYS A 311 3.46 2.60 -10.84
C LYS A 311 4.94 2.17 -10.88
N ARG A 312 5.22 0.87 -11.05
CA ARG A 312 6.59 0.35 -11.24
C ARG A 312 7.15 0.71 -12.64
N GLY A 313 8.46 0.98 -12.75
CA GLY A 313 9.16 1.26 -14.03
C GLY A 313 8.98 2.69 -14.59
N HIS A 314 9.82 3.09 -15.55
CA HIS A 314 9.92 4.48 -16.08
C HIS A 314 8.72 4.93 -16.94
N PRO A 315 8.44 6.25 -17.02
CA PRO A 315 7.26 6.82 -17.67
C PRO A 315 7.54 7.17 -19.14
N ARG A 316 7.27 6.28 -20.10
CA ARG A 316 7.29 6.63 -21.54
C ARG A 316 6.58 5.62 -22.47
N ALA A 317 5.43 5.10 -22.05
CA ALA A 317 4.43 4.57 -22.97
C ALA A 317 3.11 5.32 -22.73
N ALA A 318 2.55 5.83 -23.82
CA ALA A 318 1.37 6.68 -23.88
C ALA A 318 0.12 6.00 -23.24
N PRO A 319 -0.87 6.81 -22.82
CA PRO A 319 -1.92 6.40 -21.91
C PRO A 319 -2.99 5.59 -22.64
N HIS A 320 -2.95 4.28 -22.45
CA HIS A 320 -4.13 3.42 -22.53
C HIS A 320 -4.07 2.43 -21.36
N LEU A 321 -4.13 2.97 -20.14
CA LEU A 321 -4.05 2.20 -18.89
C LEU A 321 -5.37 2.24 -18.09
N ASN A 322 -6.49 2.39 -18.79
CA ASN A 322 -7.68 1.66 -18.37
C ASN A 322 -7.45 0.22 -18.77
N LYS A 323 -7.23 -0.66 -17.79
CA LYS A 323 -7.75 -2.02 -17.73
C LYS A 323 -6.96 -2.81 -16.68
N TRP A 324 -7.48 -2.81 -15.46
CA TRP A 324 -7.41 -3.98 -14.57
C TRP A 324 -7.66 -5.28 -15.38
N TYR A 325 -8.61 -5.22 -16.32
CA TYR A 325 -8.87 -6.21 -17.37
C TYR A 325 -7.67 -6.72 -18.22
N SER A 326 -6.61 -5.93 -18.50
CA SER A 326 -5.55 -6.34 -19.44
C SER A 326 -4.53 -7.25 -18.76
N TYR A 327 -4.21 -6.96 -17.50
CA TYR A 327 -3.46 -7.89 -16.65
C TYR A 327 -4.28 -9.15 -16.34
N PHE A 328 -5.61 -9.01 -16.15
CA PHE A 328 -6.52 -10.15 -16.01
C PHE A 328 -6.56 -11.05 -17.26
N TYR A 329 -6.66 -10.47 -18.45
CA TYR A 329 -6.75 -11.21 -19.72
C TYR A 329 -5.43 -11.88 -20.10
N LEU A 330 -4.29 -11.21 -19.89
CA LEU A 330 -2.96 -11.77 -20.18
C LEU A 330 -2.61 -12.93 -19.23
N LEU A 331 -3.01 -12.85 -17.95
CA LEU A 331 -2.82 -13.94 -16.99
C LEU A 331 -3.72 -15.14 -17.31
N GLU A 332 -4.97 -14.92 -17.70
CA GLU A 332 -5.90 -15.99 -18.12
C GLU A 332 -5.48 -16.69 -19.42
N VAL A 333 -4.95 -15.95 -20.41
CA VAL A 333 -4.44 -16.57 -21.65
C VAL A 333 -3.22 -17.45 -21.36
N ALA A 334 -2.33 -17.03 -20.45
CA ALA A 334 -1.15 -17.81 -20.08
C ALA A 334 -1.52 -19.06 -19.24
N ILE A 335 -2.47 -18.96 -18.31
CA ILE A 335 -2.93 -20.06 -17.46
C ILE A 335 -3.77 -21.07 -18.25
N ASN A 336 -4.69 -20.62 -19.12
CA ASN A 336 -5.46 -21.52 -19.98
C ASN A 336 -4.58 -22.22 -21.01
N ALA A 337 -3.53 -21.56 -21.54
CA ALA A 337 -2.56 -22.20 -22.42
C ALA A 337 -1.75 -23.29 -21.70
N ALA A 338 -1.40 -23.09 -20.42
CA ALA A 338 -0.72 -24.09 -19.60
C ALA A 338 -1.62 -25.28 -19.24
N ALA A 339 -2.90 -25.05 -18.92
CA ALA A 339 -3.88 -26.09 -18.65
C ALA A 339 -4.26 -26.91 -19.91
N LEU A 340 -4.34 -26.26 -21.08
CA LEU A 340 -4.52 -26.94 -22.37
C LEU A 340 -3.28 -27.75 -22.78
N ALA A 341 -2.06 -27.25 -22.51
CA ALA A 341 -0.84 -27.99 -22.79
C ALA A 341 -0.66 -29.23 -21.90
N ALA A 342 -1.12 -29.17 -20.64
CA ALA A 342 -1.11 -30.32 -19.73
C ALA A 342 -2.14 -31.41 -20.13
N ASN A 343 -3.28 -31.02 -20.71
CA ASN A 343 -4.31 -31.96 -21.19
C ASN A 343 -4.09 -32.47 -22.63
N CYS A 344 -3.15 -31.89 -23.40
CA CYS A 344 -2.80 -32.35 -24.75
C CYS A 344 -1.62 -33.34 -24.81
N SER A 345 -1.14 -33.85 -23.68
CA SER A 345 -0.03 -34.83 -23.63
C SER A 345 -0.45 -36.28 -23.36
N ILE A 346 -1.74 -36.60 -23.48
CA ILE A 346 -2.23 -37.99 -23.52
C ILE A 346 -3.08 -38.16 -24.78
N MET A 347 -2.40 -38.48 -25.88
CA MET A 347 -2.96 -39.27 -26.98
C MET A 347 -1.89 -40.16 -27.56
#